data_AF-A0A1G4K681-F1
#
_entry.id   AF-A0A1G4K681-F1
#
_cell.length_a   1.000
_cell.length_b   1.000
_cell.length_c   1.000
_cell.angle_alpha   90.00
_cell.angle_beta   90.00
_cell.angle_gamma   90.00
#
_symmetry.space_group_name_H-M   'P 1'
#
loop_
_entity.id
_entity.type
_entity.pdbx_description
1 polymer ?
#
loop_
_entity_poly.entity_id
_entity_poly.type
_entity_poly.pdbx_seq_one_letter_code
_entity_poly.pdbx_strand_id
1 'polypeptide(L)'
;MGTGDLNLLKSWNPHLLKNKKKVWETEQNLLEENKKYRERQQEIERERQIDELSSLTRNGTSSYKKNSSLDWMYNDEAATSEHNKDFLLGKKRIEASVLENKESEKPTQGKNGKAYLNQIKPGIHGVLNSNRPKPSASLSRDDPLAAFQRAKESRVKRAPSKITKSLPKNIKQERKHQNQASNKLRQNLTHNMDY
;
A
#
# COMPACT_ATOMS: atom_id res chain seq x y z
N MET A 1 56.24 8.04 -11.31
CA MET A 1 56.03 7.38 -10.00
C MET A 1 54.55 7.10 -9.80
N GLY A 2 54.08 5.91 -10.17
CA GLY A 2 52.69 5.47 -9.95
C GLY A 2 52.67 4.36 -8.91
N THR A 3 52.87 4.72 -7.64
CA THR A 3 52.88 3.76 -6.52
C THR A 3 51.52 3.75 -5.83
N GLY A 4 50.52 3.18 -6.51
CA GLY A 4 49.23 2.86 -5.91
C GLY A 4 49.06 1.34 -5.89
N ASP A 5 48.55 0.79 -4.79
CA ASP A 5 48.28 -0.65 -4.70
C ASP A 5 47.30 -1.07 -5.81
N LEU A 6 47.81 -1.93 -6.71
CA LEU A 6 47.10 -2.42 -7.90
C LEU A 6 45.76 -3.07 -7.54
N ASN A 7 45.63 -3.60 -6.32
CA ASN A 7 44.41 -4.24 -5.87
C ASN A 7 43.25 -3.26 -5.69
N LEU A 8 43.50 -1.96 -5.46
CA LEU A 8 42.42 -0.96 -5.39
C LEU A 8 41.75 -0.69 -6.76
N LEU A 9 42.42 -1.07 -7.86
CA LEU A 9 41.84 -1.00 -9.19
C LEU A 9 40.97 -2.23 -9.51
N LYS A 10 40.98 -3.25 -8.66
CA LYS A 10 40.22 -4.49 -8.86
C LYS A 10 38.83 -4.39 -8.22
N SER A 11 37.80 -4.74 -8.99
CA SER A 11 36.40 -4.65 -8.58
C SER A 11 36.00 -5.63 -7.47
N TRP A 12 36.74 -6.73 -7.29
CA TRP A 12 36.48 -7.73 -6.26
C TRP A 12 37.11 -7.40 -4.90
N ASN A 13 37.97 -6.38 -4.82
CA ASN A 13 38.67 -6.05 -3.58
C ASN A 13 37.67 -5.58 -2.49
N PRO A 14 37.59 -6.24 -1.33
CA PRO A 14 36.65 -5.87 -0.27
C PRO A 14 36.96 -4.50 0.34
N HIS A 15 38.20 -4.03 0.26
CA HIS A 15 38.61 -2.76 0.83
C HIS A 15 38.16 -1.55 -0.01
N LEU A 16 37.72 -1.76 -1.26
CA LEU A 16 37.20 -0.70 -2.11
C LEU A 16 35.92 -0.10 -1.48
N LEU A 17 35.84 1.24 -1.39
CA LEU A 17 34.71 1.95 -0.78
C LEU A 17 33.35 1.53 -1.35
N LYS A 18 33.30 1.22 -2.65
CA LYS A 18 32.08 0.71 -3.33
C LYS A 18 31.61 -0.62 -2.75
N ASN A 19 32.54 -1.52 -2.43
CA ASN A 19 32.22 -2.85 -1.90
C ASN A 19 31.88 -2.77 -0.41
N LYS A 20 32.65 -1.97 0.37
CA LYS A 20 32.29 -1.66 1.76
C LYS A 20 30.87 -1.10 1.87
N LYS A 21 30.49 -0.19 0.96
CA LYS A 21 29.14 0.37 0.90
C LYS A 21 28.09 -0.71 0.63
N LYS A 22 28.33 -1.62 -0.32
CA LYS A 22 27.40 -2.73 -0.59
C LYS A 22 27.22 -3.65 0.61
N VAL A 23 28.32 -4.01 1.28
CA VAL A 23 28.28 -4.83 2.50
C VAL A 23 27.49 -4.12 3.58
N TRP A 24 27.75 -2.83 3.80
CA TRP A 24 27.02 -2.03 4.77
C TRP A 24 25.52 -1.94 4.46
N GLU A 25 25.13 -1.75 3.19
CA GLU A 25 23.71 -1.75 2.78
C GLU A 25 23.04 -3.10 3.06
N THR A 26 23.74 -4.22 2.79
CA THR A 26 23.21 -5.56 3.08
C THR A 26 23.09 -5.84 4.57
N GLU A 27 24.09 -5.43 5.36
CA GLU A 27 24.08 -5.56 6.83
C GLU A 27 22.95 -4.71 7.44
N GLN A 28 22.78 -3.48 6.94
CA GLN A 28 21.72 -2.59 7.39
C GLN A 28 20.33 -3.17 7.11
N ASN A 29 20.11 -3.72 5.91
CA ASN A 29 18.86 -4.39 5.57
C ASN A 29 18.61 -5.62 6.47
N LEU A 30 19.64 -6.42 6.74
CA LEU A 30 19.55 -7.58 7.64
C LEU A 30 19.20 -7.14 9.07
N LEU A 31 19.80 -6.06 9.57
CA LEU A 31 19.47 -5.49 10.88
C LEU A 31 18.01 -5.03 10.95
N GLU A 32 17.48 -4.42 9.89
CA GLU A 32 16.07 -4.02 9.81
C GLU A 32 15.12 -5.22 9.79
N GLU A 33 15.45 -6.27 9.03
CA GLU A 33 14.69 -7.51 9.00
C GLU A 33 14.69 -8.21 10.36
N ASN A 34 15.85 -8.29 11.02
CA ASN A 34 15.99 -8.86 12.36
C ASN A 34 15.19 -8.04 13.38
N LYS A 35 15.20 -6.70 13.29
CA LYS A 35 14.36 -5.85 14.14
C LYS A 35 12.88 -6.16 13.98
N LYS A 36 12.37 -6.28 12.75
CA LYS A 36 10.97 -6.65 12.47
C LYS A 36 10.66 -8.06 12.98
N TYR A 37 11.59 -8.99 12.84
CA TYR A 37 11.43 -10.34 13.36
C TYR A 37 11.31 -10.34 14.90
N ARG A 38 12.19 -9.61 15.59
CA ARG A 38 12.16 -9.47 17.05
C ARG A 38 10.87 -8.85 17.55
N GLU A 39 10.37 -7.82 16.87
CA GLU A 39 9.08 -7.19 17.18
C GLU A 39 7.93 -8.20 17.08
N ARG A 40 7.89 -9.00 16.00
CA ARG A 40 6.90 -10.07 15.84
C ARG A 40 7.02 -11.13 16.93
N GLN A 41 8.23 -11.56 17.28
CA GLN A 41 8.43 -12.54 18.35
C GLN A 41 7.95 -12.00 19.71
N GLN A 42 8.16 -10.71 19.96
CA GLN A 42 7.66 -10.05 21.17
C GLN A 42 6.13 -9.96 21.19
N GLU A 43 5.48 -9.75 20.05
CA GLU A 43 4.01 -9.81 19.94
C GLU A 43 3.49 -11.22 20.28
N ILE A 44 4.06 -12.26 19.69
CA ILE A 44 3.67 -13.65 19.93
C ILE A 44 3.84 -14.01 21.41
N GLU A 45 4.95 -13.61 22.02
CA GLU A 45 5.19 -13.89 23.44
C GLU A 45 4.20 -13.12 24.34
N ARG A 46 3.84 -11.88 23.98
CA ARG A 46 2.78 -11.13 24.68
C ARG A 46 1.42 -11.80 24.55
N GLU A 47 1.05 -12.24 23.34
CA GLU A 47 -0.19 -12.99 23.11
C GLU A 47 -0.22 -14.26 23.96
N ARG A 48 0.89 -15.00 23.99
CA ARG A 48 1.05 -16.20 24.82
C ARG A 48 0.88 -15.92 26.32
N GLN A 49 1.50 -14.87 26.83
CA GLN A 49 1.38 -14.47 28.24
C GLN A 49 -0.06 -14.09 28.61
N ILE A 50 -0.74 -13.35 27.74
CA ILE A 50 -2.16 -12.99 27.92
C ILE A 50 -3.03 -14.25 27.92
N ASP A 51 -2.74 -15.18 27.01
CA ASP A 51 -3.47 -16.44 26.91
C ASP A 51 -3.27 -17.34 28.12
N GLU A 52 -2.05 -17.41 28.67
CA GLU A 52 -1.74 -18.14 29.90
C GLU A 52 -2.47 -17.54 31.10
N LEU A 53 -2.41 -16.22 31.29
CA LEU A 53 -3.15 -15.53 32.35
C LEU A 53 -4.66 -15.77 32.22
N SER A 54 -5.20 -15.67 31.00
CA SER A 54 -6.62 -15.94 30.74
C SER A 54 -6.99 -17.41 30.97
N SER A 55 -6.08 -18.35 30.68
CA SER A 55 -6.29 -19.77 30.97
C SER A 55 -6.36 -20.01 32.48
N LEU A 56 -5.45 -19.41 33.25
CA LEU A 56 -5.43 -19.51 34.71
C LEU A 56 -6.69 -18.91 35.35
N THR A 57 -7.14 -17.74 34.90
CA THR A 57 -8.39 -17.14 35.44
C THR A 57 -9.62 -17.97 35.08
N ARG A 58 -9.68 -18.55 33.88
CA ARG A 58 -10.78 -19.43 33.46
C ARG A 58 -10.84 -20.71 34.29
N ASN A 59 -9.69 -21.30 34.61
CA ASN A 59 -9.64 -22.52 35.42
C ASN A 59 -10.05 -22.25 36.89
N GLY A 60 -9.85 -21.02 37.39
CA GLY A 60 -10.24 -20.61 38.74
C GLY A 60 -11.66 -20.04 38.90
N THR A 61 -12.21 -19.40 37.86
CA THR A 61 -13.55 -18.77 37.87
C THR A 61 -14.39 -19.30 36.71
N SER A 62 -15.45 -20.03 37.04
CA SER A 62 -16.31 -20.83 36.15
C SER A 62 -17.09 -20.07 35.05
N SER A 63 -16.98 -18.74 34.88
CA SER A 63 -17.97 -17.97 34.11
C SER A 63 -17.47 -17.14 32.92
N TYR A 64 -16.17 -16.92 32.72
CA TYR A 64 -15.71 -16.08 31.60
C TYR A 64 -15.18 -16.93 30.44
N LYS A 65 -16.09 -17.36 29.55
CA LYS A 65 -15.73 -18.00 28.28
C LYS A 65 -15.16 -16.93 27.34
N LYS A 66 -13.97 -17.17 26.77
CA LYS A 66 -13.42 -16.31 25.71
C LYS A 66 -14.42 -16.24 24.56
N ASN A 67 -14.62 -15.03 24.03
CA ASN A 67 -15.20 -14.82 22.71
C ASN A 67 -14.30 -15.57 21.73
N SER A 68 -14.79 -16.70 21.21
CA SER A 68 -14.07 -17.53 20.24
C SER A 68 -13.72 -16.69 19.01
N SER A 69 -12.71 -17.06 18.22
CA SER A 69 -12.48 -16.42 16.92
C SER A 69 -13.68 -16.57 15.97
N LEU A 70 -14.67 -17.41 16.32
CA LEU A 70 -15.95 -17.56 15.63
C LEU A 70 -17.09 -16.78 16.32
N ASP A 71 -16.80 -15.95 17.32
CA ASP A 71 -17.80 -15.16 18.05
C ASP A 71 -18.49 -14.18 17.11
N TRP A 72 -17.76 -13.58 16.16
CA TRP A 72 -18.36 -12.74 15.11
C TRP A 72 -19.35 -13.49 14.22
N MET A 73 -19.23 -14.82 14.11
CA MET A 73 -20.12 -15.67 13.31
C MET A 73 -21.31 -16.18 14.13
N TYR A 74 -21.13 -16.42 15.42
CA TYR A 74 -22.16 -17.01 16.28
C TYR A 74 -22.92 -16.00 17.15
N ASN A 75 -22.38 -14.79 17.37
CA ASN A 75 -23.05 -13.67 18.03
C ASN A 75 -23.61 -12.64 17.03
N ASP A 76 -24.02 -13.06 15.82
CA ASP A 76 -24.84 -12.18 14.99
C ASP A 76 -26.23 -12.04 15.65
N GLU A 77 -26.46 -10.91 16.32
CA GLU A 77 -27.71 -10.58 17.02
C GLU A 77 -28.91 -10.67 16.07
N ALA A 78 -28.72 -10.37 14.77
CA ALA A 78 -29.78 -10.46 13.78
C ALA A 78 -30.20 -11.91 13.50
N ALA A 79 -29.25 -12.86 13.46
CA ALA A 79 -29.54 -14.29 13.26
C ALA A 79 -29.97 -15.01 14.56
N THR A 80 -29.52 -14.52 15.70
CA THR A 80 -29.78 -15.14 17.01
C THR A 80 -31.06 -14.65 17.69
N SER A 81 -31.62 -13.50 17.29
CA SER A 81 -32.93 -13.03 17.75
C SER A 81 -34.03 -14.06 17.46
N GLU A 82 -34.77 -14.46 18.50
CA GLU A 82 -35.87 -15.42 18.40
C GLU A 82 -36.93 -15.00 17.39
N HIS A 83 -37.15 -13.70 17.26
CA HIS A 83 -38.15 -13.15 16.35
C HIS A 83 -37.73 -13.40 14.89
N ASN A 84 -36.46 -13.18 14.57
CA ASN A 84 -35.92 -13.46 13.24
C ASN A 84 -35.85 -14.97 12.96
N LYS A 85 -35.55 -15.80 13.97
CA LYS A 85 -35.59 -17.26 13.85
C LYS A 85 -36.98 -17.80 13.49
N ASP A 86 -38.03 -17.26 14.10
CA ASP A 86 -39.41 -17.69 13.82
C ASP A 86 -39.87 -17.31 12.40
N PHE A 87 -39.42 -16.18 11.87
CA PHE A 87 -39.66 -15.81 10.48
C PHE A 87 -38.86 -16.68 9.51
N LEU A 88 -37.60 -16.98 9.80
CA LEU A 88 -36.75 -17.87 8.98
C LEU A 88 -37.25 -19.32 8.96
N LEU A 89 -37.82 -19.79 10.08
CA LEU A 89 -38.45 -21.12 10.20
C LEU A 89 -39.90 -21.15 9.70
N GLY A 90 -40.45 -20.02 9.25
CA GLY A 90 -41.81 -19.92 8.72
C GLY A 90 -42.92 -20.10 9.75
N LYS A 91 -42.62 -20.04 11.05
CA LYS A 91 -43.61 -20.14 12.13
C LYS A 91 -44.51 -18.90 12.22
N LYS A 92 -43.99 -17.74 11.83
CA LYS A 92 -44.73 -16.47 11.79
C LYS A 92 -44.90 -15.99 10.36
N ARG A 93 -46.10 -15.51 10.04
CA ARG A 93 -46.39 -14.89 8.74
C ARG A 93 -45.79 -13.48 8.68
N ILE A 94 -45.23 -13.13 7.53
CA ILE A 94 -44.67 -11.80 7.29
C ILE A 94 -45.85 -10.86 7.01
N GLU A 95 -46.17 -10.01 7.98
CA GLU A 95 -47.18 -8.96 7.81
C GLU A 95 -46.54 -7.67 7.28
N ALA A 96 -47.28 -6.86 6.53
CA ALA A 96 -46.77 -5.64 5.90
C ALA A 96 -46.21 -4.62 6.92
N SER A 97 -46.76 -4.60 8.13
CA SER A 97 -46.29 -3.79 9.26
C SER A 97 -44.86 -4.16 9.71
N VAL A 98 -44.45 -5.42 9.58
CA VAL A 98 -43.09 -5.88 9.95
C VAL A 98 -42.06 -5.41 8.91
N LEU A 99 -42.48 -5.26 7.65
CA LEU A 99 -41.64 -4.76 6.57
C LEU A 99 -41.48 -3.23 6.66
N GLU A 100 -42.52 -2.51 7.08
CA GLU A 100 -42.52 -1.06 7.22
C GLU A 100 -41.70 -0.57 8.44
N ASN A 101 -41.72 -1.31 9.54
CA ASN A 101 -40.91 -0.99 10.74
C ASN A 101 -39.38 -1.17 10.55
N LYS A 102 -38.93 -1.80 9.46
CA LYS A 102 -37.49 -1.89 9.14
C LYS A 102 -36.89 -0.58 8.61
N GLU A 103 -37.70 0.38 8.16
CA GLU A 103 -37.19 1.71 7.74
C GLU A 103 -36.95 2.64 8.93
N SER A 104 -37.66 2.44 10.05
CA SER A 104 -37.53 3.24 11.28
C SER A 104 -36.47 2.72 12.24
N GLU A 105 -36.20 1.41 12.25
CA GLU A 105 -35.05 0.82 12.92
C GLU A 105 -33.80 0.95 12.05
N LYS A 106 -33.17 2.13 12.09
CA LYS A 106 -31.76 2.25 11.72
C LYS A 106 -31.02 1.13 12.47
N PRO A 107 -30.22 0.28 11.78
CA PRO A 107 -29.46 -0.75 12.48
C PRO A 107 -28.66 -0.03 13.54
N THR A 108 -28.93 -0.33 14.81
CA THR A 108 -28.06 0.06 15.89
C THR A 108 -26.71 -0.45 15.46
N GLN A 109 -25.84 0.50 15.12
CA GLN A 109 -24.46 0.25 14.78
C GLN A 109 -23.88 -0.47 15.98
N GLY A 110 -23.89 -1.80 15.94
CA GLY A 110 -23.02 -2.63 16.75
C GLY A 110 -21.65 -2.02 16.56
N LYS A 111 -21.15 -1.42 17.63
CA LYS A 111 -19.83 -0.79 17.65
C LYS A 111 -18.89 -1.82 17.04
N ASN A 112 -18.29 -1.49 15.90
CA ASN A 112 -17.34 -2.30 15.13
C ASN A 112 -17.87 -3.05 13.89
N GLY A 113 -18.61 -2.38 12.99
CA GLY A 113 -18.89 -2.93 11.66
C GLY A 113 -19.00 -1.86 10.58
N LYS A 114 -18.03 -1.81 9.66
CA LYS A 114 -18.00 -0.85 8.56
C LYS A 114 -19.20 -1.05 7.63
N ALA A 115 -20.05 -0.04 7.52
CA ALA A 115 -21.09 0.06 6.50
C ALA A 115 -20.46 0.24 5.11
N TYR A 116 -20.17 -0.87 4.44
CA TYR A 116 -20.14 -0.90 2.98
C TYR A 116 -21.49 -1.46 2.53
N LEU A 117 -22.09 -0.76 1.56
CA LEU A 117 -23.36 -1.06 0.88
C LEU A 117 -24.54 -0.20 1.38
N ASN A 118 -25.10 0.55 0.42
CA ASN A 118 -26.32 1.38 0.49
C ASN A 118 -26.16 2.86 0.88
N GLN A 119 -25.38 3.59 0.07
CA GLN A 119 -25.74 4.98 -0.27
C GLN A 119 -25.91 5.09 -1.78
N ILE A 120 -27.16 5.02 -2.21
CA ILE A 120 -27.60 5.49 -3.52
C ILE A 120 -27.31 7.00 -3.58
N LYS A 121 -26.64 7.39 -4.65
CA LYS A 121 -26.12 8.73 -4.91
C LYS A 121 -27.26 9.75 -4.99
N PRO A 122 -27.25 10.87 -4.25
CA PRO A 122 -27.70 12.13 -4.83
C PRO A 122 -26.64 12.60 -5.83
N GLY A 123 -27.08 13.05 -7.00
CA GLY A 123 -26.22 13.40 -8.12
C GLY A 123 -25.16 14.48 -7.82
N ILE A 124 -24.27 14.64 -8.80
CA ILE A 124 -23.02 15.43 -8.84
C ILE A 124 -23.16 16.92 -8.41
N HIS A 125 -24.37 17.45 -8.22
CA HIS A 125 -24.62 18.84 -7.89
C HIS A 125 -24.62 19.18 -6.38
N GLY A 126 -24.60 18.21 -5.47
CA GLY A 126 -24.68 18.48 -4.01
C GLY A 126 -23.34 18.79 -3.31
N VAL A 127 -22.19 18.61 -3.96
CA VAL A 127 -20.86 18.67 -3.31
C VAL A 127 -20.21 20.06 -3.39
N LEU A 128 -20.77 20.99 -4.16
CA LEU A 128 -20.14 22.29 -4.42
C LEU A 128 -20.45 23.37 -3.37
N ASN A 129 -21.42 23.16 -2.47
CA ASN A 129 -21.93 24.24 -1.62
C ASN A 129 -22.06 23.88 -0.14
N SER A 130 -20.96 23.43 0.48
CA SER A 130 -20.86 23.43 1.93
C SER A 130 -19.47 23.89 2.36
N ASN A 131 -19.44 25.01 3.08
CA ASN A 131 -18.27 25.63 3.66
C ASN A 131 -17.47 24.60 4.47
N ARG A 132 -16.37 24.07 3.92
CA ARG A 132 -15.44 23.22 4.67
C ARG A 132 -14.72 24.08 5.71
N PRO A 133 -14.87 23.81 7.03
CA PRO A 133 -13.94 24.38 8.00
C PRO A 133 -12.53 23.84 7.68
N LYS A 134 -11.54 24.73 7.72
CA LYS A 134 -10.13 24.39 7.47
C LYS A 134 -9.72 23.27 8.44
N PRO A 135 -9.15 22.14 7.98
CA PRO A 135 -8.70 21.09 8.87
C PRO A 135 -7.49 21.56 9.69
N SER A 136 -7.56 21.41 11.02
CA SER A 136 -6.41 21.62 11.91
C SER A 136 -5.33 20.59 11.56
N ALA A 137 -4.18 21.08 11.09
CA ALA A 137 -3.09 20.26 10.56
C ALA A 137 -2.45 19.29 11.57
N SER A 138 -2.79 19.39 12.85
CA SER A 138 -2.26 18.54 13.92
C SER A 138 -3.00 17.21 14.08
N LEU A 139 -4.30 17.11 13.75
CA LEU A 139 -5.05 15.85 13.86
C LEU A 139 -4.98 14.98 12.59
N SER A 140 -4.64 15.56 11.44
CA SER A 140 -4.58 14.83 10.16
C SER A 140 -3.27 14.06 9.94
N ARG A 141 -2.32 14.12 10.89
CA ARG A 141 -0.98 13.56 10.70
C ARG A 141 -0.88 12.06 11.02
N ASP A 142 -1.74 11.58 11.94
CA ASP A 142 -1.73 10.20 12.42
C ASP A 142 -3.01 9.40 12.07
N ASP A 143 -3.91 9.95 11.24
CA ASP A 143 -5.06 9.22 10.71
C ASP A 143 -4.62 8.23 9.59
N PRO A 144 -4.92 6.92 9.69
CA PRO A 144 -4.59 5.93 8.65
C PRO A 144 -5.16 6.29 7.27
N LEU A 145 -6.30 6.99 7.20
CA LEU A 145 -6.88 7.42 5.93
C LEU A 145 -6.06 8.54 5.28
N ALA A 146 -5.54 9.47 6.08
CA ALA A 146 -4.64 10.54 5.62
C ALA A 146 -3.31 9.97 5.12
N ALA A 147 -2.76 8.94 5.78
CA ALA A 147 -1.57 8.23 5.32
C ALA A 147 -1.79 7.59 3.93
N PHE A 148 -2.95 6.95 3.72
CA PHE A 148 -3.31 6.37 2.43
C PHE A 148 -3.45 7.44 1.33
N GLN A 149 -4.09 8.58 1.65
CA GLN A 149 -4.23 9.68 0.71
C GLN A 149 -2.87 10.29 0.33
N ARG A 150 -1.98 10.53 1.30
CA ARG A 150 -0.62 11.03 1.06
C ARG A 150 0.20 10.05 0.21
N ALA A 151 0.08 8.74 0.48
CA ALA A 151 0.73 7.71 -0.33
C ALA A 151 0.22 7.75 -1.79
N LYS A 152 -1.10 7.87 -1.99
CA LYS A 152 -1.72 8.00 -3.31
C LYS A 152 -1.25 9.24 -4.05
N GLU A 153 -1.24 10.40 -3.41
CA GLU A 153 -0.74 11.66 -4.00
C GLU A 153 0.74 11.59 -4.36
N SER A 154 1.57 11.00 -3.49
CA SER A 154 2.99 10.80 -3.77
C SER A 154 3.22 9.90 -4.99
N ARG A 155 2.38 8.86 -5.17
CA ARG A 155 2.43 7.97 -6.33
C ARG A 155 2.03 8.68 -7.61
N VAL A 156 1.00 9.54 -7.56
CA VAL A 156 0.58 10.36 -8.70
C VAL A 156 1.66 11.37 -9.09
N LYS A 157 2.30 12.02 -8.12
CA LYS A 157 3.42 12.96 -8.37
C LYS A 157 4.68 12.29 -8.91
N ARG A 158 4.92 11.02 -8.52
CA ARG A 158 6.05 10.21 -8.98
C ARG A 158 5.80 9.54 -10.33
N ALA A 159 4.53 9.43 -10.77
CA ALA A 159 4.25 8.95 -12.11
C ALA A 159 4.86 9.94 -13.11
N PRO A 160 5.75 9.49 -14.02
CA PRO A 160 6.31 10.38 -15.01
C PRO A 160 5.15 10.94 -15.84
N SER A 161 5.00 12.26 -15.85
CA SER A 161 4.17 12.92 -16.84
C SER A 161 4.61 12.39 -18.20
N LYS A 162 3.67 11.97 -19.05
CA LYS A 162 4.00 11.60 -20.43
C LYS A 162 4.55 12.86 -21.10
N ILE A 163 5.88 12.99 -21.11
CA ILE A 163 6.57 14.08 -21.77
C ILE A 163 6.36 13.86 -23.27
N THR A 164 5.45 14.62 -23.87
CA THR A 164 5.45 14.83 -25.32
C THR A 164 6.71 15.61 -25.66
N LYS A 165 7.83 14.89 -25.83
CA LYS A 165 9.10 15.48 -26.29
C LYS A 165 8.92 15.98 -27.72
N SER A 166 8.72 17.28 -27.89
CA SER A 166 9.08 17.95 -29.13
C SER A 166 10.61 17.86 -29.29
N LEU A 167 11.07 17.26 -30.40
CA LEU A 167 12.50 17.12 -30.68
C LEU A 167 13.16 18.50 -30.88
N PRO A 168 14.35 18.76 -30.32
CA PRO A 168 15.10 19.97 -30.61
C PRO A 168 15.71 19.91 -32.03
N LYS A 169 15.59 21.01 -32.78
CA LYS A 169 16.01 21.16 -34.19
C LYS A 169 17.53 21.07 -34.46
N ASN A 170 18.38 20.80 -33.46
CA ASN A 170 19.84 20.87 -33.60
C ASN A 170 20.55 19.59 -34.07
N ILE A 171 19.87 18.44 -34.20
CA ILE A 171 20.52 17.18 -34.62
C ILE A 171 20.65 17.05 -36.16
N LYS A 172 20.01 17.92 -36.94
CA LYS A 172 20.05 17.84 -38.42
C LYS A 172 21.33 18.40 -39.05
N GLN A 173 22.15 19.16 -38.33
CA GLN A 173 23.38 19.75 -38.89
C GLN A 173 24.58 18.80 -38.80
N GLU A 174 24.78 18.08 -37.69
CA GLU A 174 25.91 17.14 -37.54
C GLU A 174 25.84 15.94 -38.51
N ARG A 175 24.63 15.42 -38.79
CA ARG A 175 24.47 14.29 -39.71
C ARG A 175 24.76 14.62 -41.18
N LYS A 176 24.68 15.90 -41.58
CA LYS A 176 25.00 16.31 -42.96
C LYS A 176 26.50 16.34 -43.23
N HIS A 177 27.31 16.73 -42.24
CA HIS A 177 28.77 16.80 -42.41
C HIS A 177 29.44 15.42 -42.43
N GLN A 178 28.96 14.44 -41.65
CA GLN A 178 29.48 13.06 -41.71
C GLN A 178 29.19 12.37 -43.05
N ASN A 179 27.99 12.56 -43.62
CA ASN A 179 27.64 11.93 -44.90
C ASN A 179 28.45 12.52 -46.07
N GLN A 180 28.76 13.82 -46.06
CA GLN A 180 29.61 14.44 -47.10
C GLN A 180 31.07 13.96 -47.04
N ALA A 181 31.62 13.73 -45.84
CA ALA A 181 32.96 13.18 -45.68
C ALA A 181 33.07 11.73 -46.22
N SER A 182 32.05 10.91 -45.98
CA SER A 182 32.02 9.52 -46.47
C SER A 182 31.90 9.40 -47.99
N ASN A 183 31.17 10.32 -48.65
CA ASN A 183 31.04 10.33 -50.11
C ASN A 183 32.32 10.81 -50.81
N LYS A 184 33.06 11.77 -50.24
CA LYS A 184 34.36 12.21 -50.79
C LYS A 184 35.42 11.10 -50.74
N LEU A 185 35.45 10.30 -49.66
CA LEU A 185 36.37 9.16 -49.57
C LEU A 185 36.05 8.05 -50.60
N ARG A 186 34.78 7.85 -50.94
CA ARG A 186 34.37 6.86 -51.94
C ARG A 186 34.70 7.28 -53.38
N GLN A 187 34.58 8.56 -53.71
CA GLN A 187 34.92 9.06 -55.06
C GLN A 187 36.42 9.06 -55.35
N ASN A 188 37.26 9.28 -54.33
CA ASN A 188 38.71 9.24 -54.48
C ASN A 188 39.26 7.82 -54.65
N LEU A 189 38.52 6.79 -54.21
CA LEU A 189 38.92 5.39 -54.36
C LEU A 189 38.64 4.85 -55.77
N THR A 190 37.64 5.40 -56.47
CA THR A 190 37.25 4.97 -57.82
C THR A 190 38.05 5.64 -58.93
N HIS A 191 38.80 6.70 -58.63
CA HIS A 191 39.57 7.46 -59.63
C HIS A 191 41.04 7.06 -59.71
N ASN A 192 41.46 6.04 -58.94
CA ASN A 192 42.87 5.65 -58.81
C ASN A 192 43.14 4.20 -59.26
N MET A 193 42.25 3.62 -60.08
CA MET A 193 42.35 2.22 -60.57
C MET A 193 42.31 2.09 -62.10
N ASP A 194 42.36 3.20 -62.84
CA ASP A 194 42.51 3.20 -64.29
C ASP A 194 43.86 3.83 -64.64
N TYR A 195 44.92 3.02 -64.72
CA TYR A 195 46.08 3.10 -65.63
C TYR A 195 47.06 1.95 -65.37
#